data_AF-A0A965XJJ2-F1
#
_entry.id   AF-A0A965XJJ2-F1
#
_cell.length_a   1.000
_cell.length_b   1.000
_cell.length_c   1.000
_cell.angle_alpha   90.00
_cell.angle_beta   90.00
_cell.angle_gamma   90.00
#
_symmetry.space_group_name_H-M   'P 1'
#
loop_
_entity.id
_entity.type
_entity.pdbx_description
1 polymer ?
#
loop_
_entity_poly.entity_id
_entity_poly.type
_entity_poly.pdbx_seq_one_letter_code
_entity_poly.pdbx_strand_id
1 'polypeptide(L)'
;MKDCKVRLKNGTIITGDEFDTNDFLKLKEIFKKWLNINADLKSLKGRGLNVPDVFSEALFCIAFDAVRTNNDPGARSYDCVIKATGEGVQVKSASISTDCTSFGPTSTWDLLYYADFAPNGYVDGNVWFYKIDSDDVYGLILNNKKNETFADQQAQGRRPRFSIQSSIIRKKGLKPIKKMSLVD
;
A
#
# COMPACT_ATOMS: atom_id res chain seq x y z
N MET A 1 -10.74 8.71 14.17
CA MET A 1 -11.10 8.62 12.74
C MET A 1 -12.28 9.53 12.55
N LYS A 2 -12.23 10.41 11.56
CA LYS A 2 -13.32 11.35 11.27
C LYS A 2 -13.57 11.40 9.78
N ASP A 3 -14.84 11.30 9.41
CA ASP A 3 -15.27 11.51 8.03
C ASP A 3 -14.94 12.95 7.59
N CYS A 4 -14.47 13.09 6.37
CA CYS A 4 -14.12 14.37 5.76
C CYS A 4 -14.48 14.35 4.28
N LYS A 5 -14.45 15.52 3.65
CA LYS A 5 -14.54 15.66 2.19
C LYS A 5 -13.20 16.09 1.63
N VAL A 6 -12.79 15.46 0.55
CA VAL A 6 -11.56 15.81 -0.18
C VAL A 6 -11.83 15.92 -1.67
N ARG A 7 -11.14 16.84 -2.34
CA ARG A 7 -11.28 17.09 -3.78
C ARG A 7 -10.15 16.41 -4.53
N LEU A 8 -10.50 15.59 -5.52
CA LEU A 8 -9.58 14.98 -6.47
C LEU A 8 -9.09 16.00 -7.52
N LYS A 9 -7.99 15.71 -8.22
CA LYS A 9 -7.45 16.58 -9.30
C LYS A 9 -8.46 16.92 -10.39
N ASN A 10 -9.36 16.00 -10.70
CA ASN A 10 -10.41 16.20 -11.70
C ASN A 10 -11.61 17.03 -11.21
N GLY A 11 -11.55 17.54 -9.98
CA GLY A 11 -12.60 18.35 -9.35
C GLY A 11 -13.68 17.55 -8.61
N THR A 12 -13.72 16.22 -8.74
CA THR A 12 -14.66 15.37 -8.01
C THR A 12 -14.41 15.48 -6.50
N ILE A 13 -15.47 15.62 -5.73
CA ILE A 13 -15.42 15.61 -4.26
C ILE A 13 -15.86 14.23 -3.79
N ILE A 14 -15.05 13.60 -2.96
CA ILE A 14 -15.34 12.30 -2.34
C ILE A 14 -15.42 12.45 -0.82
N THR A 15 -16.04 11.47 -0.16
CA THR A 15 -15.99 11.32 1.29
C THR A 15 -14.89 10.31 1.66
N GLY A 16 -14.19 10.55 2.75
CA GLY A 16 -13.18 9.62 3.24
C GLY A 16 -12.82 9.84 4.70
N ASP A 17 -11.88 9.05 5.21
CA ASP A 17 -11.48 9.10 6.61
C ASP A 17 -10.16 9.84 6.82
N GLU A 18 -10.17 10.76 7.79
CA GLU A 18 -8.95 11.29 8.40
C GLU A 18 -8.59 10.52 9.68
N PHE A 19 -7.29 10.32 9.85
CA PHE A 19 -6.68 9.65 10.99
C PHE A 19 -5.84 10.64 11.79
N ASP A 20 -5.98 10.60 13.11
CA ASP A 20 -5.23 11.45 14.03
C ASP A 20 -4.26 10.64 14.91
N THR A 21 -3.61 11.33 15.85
CA THR A 21 -2.69 10.71 16.80
C THR A 21 -3.36 9.65 17.69
N ASN A 22 -4.63 9.82 18.06
CA ASN A 22 -5.33 8.81 18.86
C ASN A 22 -5.60 7.55 18.04
N ASP A 23 -5.89 7.70 16.75
CA ASP A 23 -6.00 6.57 15.84
C ASP A 23 -4.66 5.87 15.67
N PHE A 24 -3.56 6.62 15.58
CA PHE A 24 -2.23 6.04 15.53
C PHE A 24 -1.93 5.16 16.76
N LEU A 25 -2.28 5.63 17.96
CA LEU A 25 -2.13 4.82 19.18
C LEU A 25 -2.97 3.53 19.11
N LYS A 26 -4.20 3.60 18.60
CA LYS A 26 -5.03 2.40 18.37
C LYS A 26 -4.40 1.45 17.35
N LEU A 27 -3.79 1.97 16.29
CA LEU A 27 -3.07 1.16 15.30
C LEU A 27 -1.89 0.43 15.93
N LYS A 28 -1.13 1.06 16.85
CA LYS A 28 -0.06 0.38 17.61
C LYS A 28 -0.59 -0.80 18.44
N GLU A 29 -1.75 -0.63 19.08
CA GLU A 29 -2.39 -1.72 19.83
C GLU A 29 -2.92 -2.85 18.93
N ILE A 30 -3.50 -2.51 17.77
CA ILE A 30 -3.92 -3.49 16.77
C ILE A 30 -2.72 -4.27 16.22
N PHE A 31 -1.58 -3.59 15.99
CA PHE A 31 -0.35 -4.22 15.53
C PHE A 31 0.15 -5.28 16.51
N LYS A 32 0.18 -4.99 17.81
CA LYS A 32 0.55 -5.96 18.85
C LYS A 32 -0.36 -7.19 18.81
N LYS A 33 -1.67 -7.00 18.67
CA LYS A 33 -2.64 -8.10 18.54
C LYS A 33 -2.40 -8.93 17.27
N TRP A 34 -2.13 -8.28 16.15
CA TRP A 34 -1.81 -8.95 14.88
C TRP A 34 -0.51 -9.76 14.98
N LEU A 35 0.51 -9.26 15.67
CA LEU A 35 1.73 -10.02 15.97
C LEU A 35 1.43 -11.28 16.79
N ASN A 36 0.63 -11.15 17.85
CA ASN A 36 0.26 -12.28 18.72
C ASN A 36 -0.50 -13.36 17.93
N ILE A 37 -1.53 -12.97 17.19
CA ILE A 37 -2.31 -13.92 16.37
C ILE A 37 -1.41 -14.62 15.34
N ASN A 38 -0.47 -13.88 14.71
CA ASN A 38 0.47 -14.48 13.77
C ASN A 38 1.46 -15.43 14.44
N ALA A 39 1.87 -15.17 15.67
CA ALA A 39 2.70 -16.09 16.46
C ALA A 39 1.91 -17.38 16.78
N ASP A 40 0.66 -17.24 17.22
CA ASP A 40 -0.23 -18.37 17.52
C ASP A 40 -0.45 -19.24 16.29
N LEU A 41 -0.81 -18.63 15.15
CA LEU A 41 -0.98 -19.35 13.87
C LEU A 41 0.28 -20.11 13.46
N LYS A 42 1.47 -19.49 13.59
CA LYS A 42 2.74 -20.14 13.27
C LYS A 42 3.06 -21.29 14.21
N SER A 43 2.72 -21.19 15.49
CA SER A 43 2.91 -22.29 16.46
C SER A 43 2.11 -23.53 16.08
N LEU A 44 0.96 -23.33 15.40
CA LEU A 44 0.12 -24.37 14.82
C LEU A 44 0.53 -24.76 13.38
N LYS A 45 1.70 -24.33 12.91
CA LYS A 45 2.20 -24.52 11.53
C LYS A 45 1.30 -23.89 10.45
N GLY A 46 0.46 -22.94 10.82
CA GLY A 46 -0.37 -22.14 9.93
C GLY A 46 0.39 -20.98 9.27
N ARG A 47 -0.20 -20.43 8.21
CA ARG A 47 0.28 -19.20 7.57
C ARG A 47 -0.12 -17.98 8.41
N GLY A 48 0.77 -17.00 8.52
CA GLY A 48 0.42 -15.70 9.09
C GLY A 48 -0.60 -14.95 8.22
N LEU A 49 -1.44 -14.16 8.88
CA LEU A 49 -2.33 -13.21 8.27
C LEU A 49 -1.53 -12.14 7.51
N ASN A 50 -2.06 -11.72 6.36
CA ASN A 50 -1.55 -10.54 5.69
C ASN A 50 -1.81 -9.29 6.55
N VAL A 51 -1.09 -8.21 6.27
CA VAL A 51 -1.40 -6.89 6.83
C VAL A 51 -2.78 -6.45 6.32
N PRO A 52 -3.72 -6.04 7.18
CA PRO A 52 -5.02 -5.53 6.74
C PRO A 52 -4.88 -4.21 5.96
N ASP A 53 -5.67 -4.03 4.91
CA ASP A 53 -5.58 -2.85 4.03
C ASP A 53 -5.82 -1.53 4.79
N VAL A 54 -6.82 -1.49 5.68
CA VAL A 54 -7.06 -0.33 6.56
C VAL A 54 -5.82 0.07 7.36
N PHE A 55 -4.94 -0.88 7.66
CA PHE A 55 -3.73 -0.66 8.43
C PHE A 55 -2.68 0.08 7.61
N SER A 56 -2.39 -0.37 6.39
CA SER A 56 -1.44 0.29 5.50
C SER A 56 -1.95 1.64 5.01
N GLU A 57 -3.25 1.75 4.71
CA GLU A 57 -3.91 2.97 4.26
C GLU A 57 -3.99 4.04 5.36
N ALA A 58 -4.34 3.67 6.59
CA ALA A 58 -4.39 4.62 7.70
C ALA A 58 -3.00 5.15 8.07
N LEU A 59 -1.98 4.28 8.10
CA LEU A 59 -0.60 4.71 8.34
C LEU A 59 -0.09 5.62 7.22
N PHE A 60 -0.47 5.35 5.97
CA PHE A 60 -0.19 6.25 4.86
C PHE A 60 -0.83 7.63 5.08
N CYS A 61 -2.11 7.67 5.47
CA CYS A 61 -2.83 8.92 5.75
C CYS A 61 -2.13 9.76 6.83
N ILE A 62 -1.69 9.12 7.92
CA ILE A 62 -0.94 9.77 8.99
C ILE A 62 0.42 10.29 8.51
N ALA A 63 1.13 9.52 7.68
CA ALA A 63 2.48 9.86 7.23
C ALA A 63 2.54 10.98 6.19
N PHE A 64 1.48 11.14 5.39
CA PHE A 64 1.46 11.97 4.19
C PHE A 64 0.37 13.04 4.16
N ASP A 65 -0.34 13.27 5.28
CA ASP A 65 -1.48 14.18 5.36
C ASP A 65 -2.51 13.89 4.25
N ALA A 66 -2.99 12.65 4.25
CA ALA A 66 -3.91 12.13 3.25
C ALA A 66 -5.23 11.67 3.87
N VAL A 67 -6.20 11.40 3.01
CA VAL A 67 -7.54 10.90 3.35
C VAL A 67 -7.70 9.52 2.77
N ARG A 68 -8.19 8.56 3.56
CA ARG A 68 -8.51 7.21 3.08
C ARG A 68 -9.87 7.24 2.38
N THR A 69 -9.98 6.63 1.22
CA THR A 69 -11.17 6.80 0.35
C THR A 69 -12.33 5.88 0.70
N ASN A 70 -12.10 4.80 1.45
CA ASN A 70 -13.13 3.81 1.82
C ASN A 70 -13.94 3.24 0.65
N ASN A 71 -13.35 3.15 -0.55
CA ASN A 71 -14.05 2.76 -1.77
C ASN A 71 -15.23 3.69 -2.14
N ASP A 72 -15.17 4.98 -1.81
CA ASP A 72 -16.08 5.98 -2.39
C ASP A 72 -16.10 5.81 -3.93
N PRO A 73 -17.28 5.69 -4.56
CA PRO A 73 -17.37 5.45 -6.01
C PRO A 73 -16.63 6.48 -6.86
N GLY A 74 -16.50 7.73 -6.38
CA GLY A 74 -15.76 8.78 -7.05
C GLY A 74 -14.24 8.60 -6.99
N ALA A 75 -13.72 7.81 -6.04
CA ALA A 75 -12.31 7.56 -5.82
C ALA A 75 -11.71 6.47 -6.72
N ARG A 76 -12.55 5.68 -7.40
CA ARG A 76 -12.13 4.65 -8.37
C ARG A 76 -11.19 3.60 -7.75
N SER A 77 -9.89 3.67 -8.08
CA SER A 77 -8.84 2.74 -7.63
C SER A 77 -7.91 3.33 -6.58
N TYR A 78 -8.20 4.56 -6.13
CA TYR A 78 -7.40 5.25 -5.15
C TYR A 78 -7.75 4.74 -3.76
N ASP A 79 -6.76 4.28 -3.02
CA ASP A 79 -6.88 3.87 -1.63
C ASP A 79 -6.82 5.11 -0.71
N CYS A 80 -6.06 6.14 -1.12
CA CYS A 80 -5.93 7.41 -0.41
C CYS A 80 -5.94 8.63 -1.37
N VAL A 81 -6.10 9.83 -0.83
CA VAL A 81 -5.97 11.11 -1.56
C VAL A 81 -5.11 12.09 -0.76
N ILE A 82 -4.08 12.66 -1.39
CA ILE A 82 -3.26 13.71 -0.77
C ILE A 82 -4.12 14.98 -0.64
N LYS A 83 -4.32 15.48 0.59
CA LYS A 83 -5.25 16.61 0.84
C LYS A 83 -4.85 17.88 0.07
N ALA A 84 -3.56 18.17 0.05
CA ALA A 84 -3.02 19.40 -0.53
C ALA A 84 -3.12 19.45 -2.06
N THR A 85 -2.98 18.31 -2.74
CA THR A 85 -2.87 18.26 -4.21
C THR A 85 -4.07 17.59 -4.89
N GLY A 86 -4.88 16.84 -4.14
CA GLY A 86 -5.96 16.02 -4.68
C GLY A 86 -5.50 14.80 -5.45
N GLU A 87 -4.20 14.45 -5.39
CA GLU A 87 -3.65 13.27 -6.06
C GLU A 87 -4.21 11.99 -5.45
N GLY A 88 -4.76 11.13 -6.32
CA GLY A 88 -5.21 9.79 -5.99
C GLY A 88 -4.05 8.82 -5.84
N VAL A 89 -3.96 8.18 -4.68
CA VAL A 89 -2.87 7.28 -4.32
C VAL A 89 -3.35 5.85 -4.29
N GLN A 90 -2.60 4.95 -4.94
CA GLN A 90 -2.69 3.52 -4.67
C GLN A 90 -1.60 3.11 -3.67
N VAL A 91 -1.99 2.44 -2.60
CA VAL A 91 -1.11 1.93 -1.56
C VAL A 91 -1.05 0.41 -1.66
N LYS A 92 0.17 -0.12 -1.81
CA LYS A 92 0.43 -1.56 -1.75
C LYS A 92 1.27 -1.85 -0.51
N SER A 93 1.11 -3.02 0.08
CA SER A 93 1.84 -3.37 1.29
C SER A 93 2.13 -4.86 1.39
N ALA A 94 3.23 -5.21 2.06
CA ALA A 94 3.47 -6.57 2.52
C ALA A 94 4.29 -6.59 3.81
N SER A 95 4.26 -7.73 4.49
CA SER A 95 5.01 -8.03 5.72
C SER A 95 5.95 -9.23 5.56
N ILE A 96 6.42 -9.46 4.32
CA ILE A 96 7.31 -10.56 3.94
C ILE A 96 8.37 -10.02 2.98
N SER A 97 9.53 -10.66 2.91
CA SER A 97 10.69 -10.21 2.09
C SER A 97 10.50 -10.32 0.58
N THR A 98 9.53 -11.13 0.13
CA THR A 98 9.18 -11.29 -1.28
C THR A 98 7.66 -11.20 -1.42
N ASP A 99 7.18 -10.01 -1.73
CA ASP A 99 5.76 -9.75 -1.92
C ASP A 99 5.22 -10.37 -3.22
N CYS A 100 3.90 -10.53 -3.29
CA CYS A 100 3.18 -10.86 -4.52
C CYS A 100 2.07 -9.83 -4.68
N THR A 101 2.48 -8.61 -5.03
CA THR A 101 1.57 -7.49 -5.19
C THR A 101 0.71 -7.70 -6.43
N SER A 102 -0.60 -7.55 -6.26
CA SER A 102 -1.59 -7.68 -7.33
C SER A 102 -2.22 -6.33 -7.64
N PHE A 103 -2.39 -6.07 -8.94
CA PHE A 103 -3.11 -4.91 -9.44
C PHE A 103 -4.38 -5.35 -10.16
N GLY A 104 -5.46 -4.57 -10.04
CA GLY A 104 -6.67 -4.80 -10.81
C GLY A 104 -6.43 -4.55 -12.30
N PRO A 105 -7.23 -5.17 -13.19
CA PRO A 105 -7.11 -4.95 -14.64
C PRO A 105 -7.37 -3.49 -15.04
N THR A 106 -8.18 -2.78 -14.25
CA THR A 106 -8.56 -1.38 -14.48
C THR A 106 -7.96 -0.43 -13.43
N SER A 107 -7.04 -0.93 -12.59
CA SER A 107 -6.43 -0.11 -11.54
C SER A 107 -5.60 1.02 -12.14
N THR A 108 -5.84 2.22 -11.66
CA THR A 108 -5.14 3.47 -12.02
C THR A 108 -4.81 4.26 -10.77
N TRP A 109 -3.78 5.09 -10.84
CA TRP A 109 -3.31 5.93 -9.75
C TRP A 109 -2.64 7.18 -10.31
N ASP A 110 -2.68 8.27 -9.56
CA ASP A 110 -1.77 9.40 -9.81
C ASP A 110 -0.40 9.10 -9.18
N LEU A 111 -0.41 8.50 -7.98
CA LEU A 111 0.78 8.12 -7.23
C LEU A 111 0.69 6.67 -6.73
N LEU A 112 1.79 5.93 -6.82
CA LEU A 112 1.91 4.59 -6.26
C LEU A 112 2.89 4.58 -5.09
N TYR A 113 2.46 4.02 -3.98
CA TYR A 113 3.28 3.84 -2.79
C TYR A 113 3.32 2.39 -2.34
N TYR A 114 4.47 2.00 -1.82
CA TYR A 114 4.66 0.71 -1.16
C TYR A 114 4.96 0.92 0.33
N ALA A 115 4.12 0.36 1.20
CA ALA A 115 4.32 0.32 2.64
C ALA A 115 4.93 -1.03 3.03
N ASP A 116 6.22 -1.02 3.37
CA ASP A 116 6.98 -2.19 3.78
C ASP A 116 6.89 -2.39 5.29
N PHE A 117 6.22 -3.45 5.73
CA PHE A 117 6.10 -3.83 7.14
C PHE A 117 7.20 -4.80 7.59
N ALA A 118 8.10 -5.19 6.70
CA ALA A 118 9.26 -6.01 7.02
C ALA A 118 10.54 -5.46 6.36
N PRO A 119 10.86 -4.17 6.53
CA PRO A 119 11.97 -3.54 5.81
C PRO A 119 13.34 -4.12 6.15
N ASN A 120 13.46 -4.74 7.32
CA ASN A 120 14.67 -5.44 7.78
C ASN A 120 14.64 -6.95 7.46
N GLY A 121 13.69 -7.41 6.63
CA GLY A 121 13.48 -8.82 6.29
C GLY A 121 12.57 -9.57 7.26
N TYR A 122 12.17 -8.95 8.36
CA TYR A 122 11.22 -9.45 9.34
C TYR A 122 10.39 -8.30 9.90
N VAL A 123 9.24 -8.62 10.51
CA VAL A 123 8.35 -7.63 11.09
C VAL A 123 8.80 -7.28 12.51
N ASP A 124 9.22 -6.04 12.70
CA ASP A 124 9.75 -5.53 13.97
C ASP A 124 9.07 -4.23 14.45
N GLY A 125 7.99 -3.84 13.77
CA GLY A 125 7.27 -2.60 14.04
C GLY A 125 7.72 -1.42 13.18
N ASN A 126 8.83 -1.53 12.46
CA ASN A 126 9.22 -0.52 11.48
C ASN A 126 8.35 -0.64 10.22
N VAL A 127 7.82 0.50 9.77
CA VAL A 127 7.10 0.62 8.50
C VAL A 127 7.79 1.65 7.64
N TRP A 128 8.26 1.25 6.46
CA TRP A 128 8.98 2.11 5.53
C TRP A 128 8.15 2.34 4.27
N PHE A 129 7.94 3.59 3.90
CA PHE A 129 7.17 3.98 2.72
C PHE A 129 8.10 4.34 1.58
N TYR A 130 7.84 3.76 0.42
CA TYR A 130 8.55 4.03 -0.83
C TYR A 130 7.59 4.60 -1.86
N LYS A 131 7.99 5.68 -2.53
CA LYS A 131 7.32 6.12 -3.76
C LYS A 131 7.81 5.23 -4.90
N ILE A 132 6.87 4.70 -5.67
CA ILE A 132 7.16 3.87 -6.84
C ILE A 132 6.82 4.70 -8.08
N ASP A 133 7.76 4.76 -9.02
CA ASP A 133 7.50 5.38 -10.31
C ASP A 133 6.54 4.50 -11.11
N SER A 134 5.49 5.11 -11.67
CA SER A 134 4.53 4.41 -12.52
C SER A 134 5.20 3.78 -13.73
N ASP A 135 6.23 4.44 -14.29
CA ASP A 135 6.94 3.95 -15.46
C ASP A 135 7.73 2.66 -15.16
N ASP A 136 8.19 2.48 -13.91
CA ASP A 136 8.82 1.24 -13.45
C ASP A 136 7.84 0.06 -13.38
N VAL A 137 6.53 0.35 -13.34
CA VAL A 137 5.47 -0.67 -13.25
C VAL A 137 4.95 -1.00 -14.63
N TYR A 138 4.47 -0.03 -15.40
CA TYR A 138 3.78 -0.28 -16.67
C TYR A 138 4.67 -0.97 -17.70
N GLY A 139 5.97 -0.62 -17.74
CA GLY A 139 6.95 -1.23 -18.64
C GLY A 139 7.53 -2.57 -18.15
N LEU A 140 7.16 -3.05 -16.96
CA LEU A 140 7.77 -4.24 -16.38
C LEU A 140 7.35 -5.50 -17.15
N ILE A 141 8.32 -6.25 -17.69
CA ILE A 141 8.07 -7.54 -18.33
C ILE A 141 7.75 -8.59 -17.25
N LEU A 142 6.52 -9.10 -17.27
CA LEU A 142 6.03 -10.11 -16.31
C LEU A 142 6.08 -11.53 -16.87
N ASN A 143 6.13 -11.66 -18.19
CA ASN A 143 6.33 -12.95 -18.85
C ASN A 143 7.36 -12.82 -19.98
N ASN A 144 8.60 -13.20 -19.67
CA ASN A 144 9.73 -13.14 -20.59
C ASN A 144 9.53 -13.96 -21.87
N LYS A 145 8.82 -15.10 -21.80
CA LYS A 145 8.59 -15.96 -22.97
C LYS A 145 7.68 -15.29 -24.02
N LYS A 146 6.77 -14.44 -23.56
CA LYS A 146 5.82 -13.71 -24.42
C LYS A 146 6.22 -12.25 -24.63
N ASN A 147 7.32 -11.81 -24.04
CA ASN A 147 7.69 -10.41 -23.90
C ASN A 147 6.51 -9.53 -23.44
N GLU A 148 5.73 -10.06 -22.50
CA GLU A 148 4.46 -9.47 -22.08
C GLU A 148 4.67 -8.63 -20.82
N THR A 149 4.29 -7.37 -20.91
CA THR A 149 4.43 -6.36 -19.88
C THR A 149 3.26 -6.35 -18.90
N PHE A 150 3.40 -5.62 -17.80
CA PHE A 150 2.31 -5.28 -16.90
C PHE A 150 1.11 -4.68 -17.65
N ALA A 151 1.36 -3.70 -18.53
CA ALA A 151 0.31 -3.05 -19.32
C ALA A 151 -0.40 -4.02 -20.26
N ASP A 152 0.34 -4.94 -20.89
CA ASP A 152 -0.26 -5.98 -21.75
C ASP A 152 -1.18 -6.91 -20.96
N GLN A 153 -0.82 -7.25 -19.72
CA GLN A 153 -1.68 -8.07 -18.86
C GLN A 153 -2.98 -7.32 -18.50
N GLN A 154 -2.90 -6.03 -18.18
CA GLN A 154 -4.09 -5.21 -17.90
C GLN A 154 -4.98 -5.09 -19.14
N ALA A 155 -4.41 -4.87 -20.33
CA ALA A 155 -5.16 -4.77 -21.58
C ALA A 155 -5.94 -6.05 -21.91
N GLN A 156 -5.45 -7.21 -21.46
CA GLN A 156 -6.12 -8.50 -21.57
C GLN A 156 -7.16 -8.76 -20.46
N GLY A 157 -7.46 -7.78 -19.61
CA GLY A 157 -8.37 -7.93 -18.47
C GLY A 157 -7.81 -8.78 -17.33
N ARG A 158 -6.51 -9.08 -17.34
CA ARG A 158 -5.86 -9.86 -16.27
C ARG A 158 -5.36 -8.96 -15.14
N ARG A 159 -5.15 -9.57 -13.98
CA ARG A 159 -4.51 -8.95 -12.82
C ARG A 159 -3.00 -9.19 -12.90
N PRO A 160 -2.19 -8.16 -13.20
CA PRO A 160 -0.75 -8.32 -13.16
C PRO A 160 -0.28 -8.53 -11.72
N ARG A 161 0.69 -9.42 -11.55
CA ARG A 161 1.25 -9.76 -10.24
C ARG A 161 2.77 -9.80 -10.30
N PHE A 162 3.42 -9.10 -9.38
CA PHE A 162 4.88 -9.10 -9.25
C PHE A 162 5.31 -8.67 -7.84
N SER A 163 6.58 -8.82 -7.52
CA SER A 163 7.15 -8.28 -6.28
C SER A 163 7.65 -6.86 -6.54
N ILE A 164 7.04 -5.85 -5.93
CA ILE A 164 7.54 -4.47 -5.97
C ILE A 164 8.91 -4.40 -5.30
N GLN A 165 9.09 -5.15 -4.20
CA GLN A 165 10.35 -5.14 -3.47
C GLN A 165 11.52 -5.63 -4.33
N SER A 166 11.40 -6.80 -4.96
CA SER A 166 12.50 -7.36 -5.74
C SER A 166 12.66 -6.70 -7.12
N SER A 167 11.54 -6.38 -7.78
CA SER A 167 11.56 -5.92 -9.17
C SER A 167 11.91 -4.44 -9.29
N ILE A 168 11.61 -3.64 -8.26
CA ILE A 168 11.76 -2.18 -8.28
C ILE A 168 12.65 -1.72 -7.12
N ILE A 169 12.22 -1.85 -5.87
CA ILE A 169 12.90 -1.23 -4.71
C ILE A 169 14.36 -1.70 -4.60
N ARG A 170 14.60 -3.01 -4.53
CA ARG A 170 15.95 -3.57 -4.42
C ARG A 170 16.75 -3.37 -5.70
N LYS A 171 16.15 -3.60 -6.86
CA LYS A 171 16.81 -3.48 -8.16
C LYS A 171 17.32 -2.05 -8.42
N LYS A 172 16.56 -1.04 -8.01
CA LYS A 172 16.91 0.39 -8.17
C LYS A 172 17.57 0.99 -6.92
N GLY A 173 17.72 0.23 -5.84
CA GLY A 173 18.29 0.72 -4.58
C GLY A 173 17.48 1.86 -3.95
N LEU A 174 16.15 1.86 -4.12
CA LEU A 174 15.29 2.94 -3.62
C LEU A 174 15.42 3.09 -2.11
N LYS A 175 15.37 4.34 -1.64
CA LYS A 175 15.35 4.68 -0.22
C LYS A 175 13.93 5.01 0.21
N PRO A 176 13.54 4.68 1.45
CA PRO A 176 12.23 5.06 1.96
C PRO A 176 12.16 6.58 2.13
N ILE A 177 11.02 7.15 1.75
CA ILE A 177 10.76 8.59 1.84
C ILE A 177 10.07 8.98 3.15
N LYS A 178 9.43 8.00 3.82
CA LYS A 178 8.96 8.11 5.20
C LYS A 178 9.23 6.81 5.94
N LYS A 179 9.47 6.92 7.24
CA LYS A 179 9.62 5.80 8.17
C LYS A 179 8.73 6.06 9.38
N MET A 180 8.10 5.01 9.89
CA MET A 180 7.30 5.02 11.10
C MET A 180 7.65 3.83 11.98
N SER A 181 7.43 3.97 13.28
CA SER A 181 7.54 2.87 14.25
C SER A 181 6.19 2.63 14.92
N LEU A 182 5.74 1.38 14.89
CA LEU A 182 4.54 0.91 15.59
C LEU A 182 4.83 0.38 17.00
N VAL A 183 6.10 0.43 17.40
CA VAL A 183 6.58 0.14 18.75
C VAL A 183 7.13 1.43 19.38
N ASP A 184 7.10 1.50 20.71
CA ASP A 184 7.69 2.61 21.47
C ASP A 184 9.22 2.53 21.50
#